data_AF-A0A919PKE1-F1
#
_entry.id   AF-A0A919PKE1-F1
#
_cell.length_a   1.000
_cell.length_b   1.000
_cell.length_c   1.000
_cell.angle_alpha   90.00
_cell.angle_beta   90.00
_cell.angle_gamma   90.00
#
_symmetry.space_group_name_H-M   'P 1'
#
loop_
_entity.id
_entity.type
_entity.pdbx_description
1 polymer ?
#
loop_
_entity_poly.entity_id
_entity_poly.type
_entity_poly.pdbx_seq_one_letter_code
_entity_poly.pdbx_strand_id
1 'polypeptide(L)'
;MLRNLKQFVLVPAMTLAATATTLVVAAAPADAAVISVRVNGTLAARNGAANWFTQTRTIKNKQKVTVTCKVSGQYLRGNVRRTAQWDRTAIGDFISHAYVSGNPKLPTCVIAPPAPAPTQAPAVVAAPVSAVPAGPTGTMTNEQFLAASIPAAQQSQRDTRVPTSVTLAQAILESGWGRSSLSANDRNFFGMKCFNNSPGSYAAGCHAYSTQECTAAGVCSTTVATFRTYATSAASFTDHGMALKNLSRYAAAFNYTTDPNQFIAEVHKGGYATDPLYTTKLVNLMTKYNLYQYDLAL
;
A
#
# COMPACT_ATOMS: atom_id res chain seq x y z
N MET A 1 -42.92 72.12 45.35
CA MET A 1 -41.51 72.54 45.52
C MET A 1 -40.74 71.38 46.11
N LEU A 2 -39.51 71.20 45.62
CA LEU A 2 -38.62 70.05 45.70
C LEU A 2 -38.39 69.48 47.12
N ARG A 3 -38.17 68.15 47.20
CA ARG A 3 -36.98 67.56 47.84
C ARG A 3 -36.79 66.08 47.44
N ASN A 4 -35.60 65.83 46.89
CA ASN A 4 -35.12 64.61 46.24
C ASN A 4 -34.89 63.45 47.23
N LEU A 5 -35.42 62.27 46.89
CA LEU A 5 -35.04 60.98 47.48
C LEU A 5 -33.83 60.41 46.72
N LYS A 6 -32.70 60.19 47.41
CA LYS A 6 -31.56 59.41 46.89
C LYS A 6 -31.90 57.92 47.02
N GLN A 7 -32.13 57.23 45.91
CA GLN A 7 -32.17 55.77 45.87
C GLN A 7 -30.76 55.23 45.58
N PHE A 8 -30.24 54.43 46.51
CA PHE A 8 -29.07 53.58 46.32
C PHE A 8 -29.48 52.36 45.48
N VAL A 9 -28.87 52.18 44.30
CA VAL A 9 -28.99 50.96 43.50
C VAL A 9 -27.73 50.14 43.73
N LEU A 10 -27.89 48.94 44.31
CA LEU A 10 -26.87 47.91 44.38
C LEU A 10 -26.58 47.39 42.96
N VAL A 11 -25.31 47.38 42.57
CA VAL A 11 -24.82 46.68 41.38
C VAL A 11 -24.29 45.30 41.83
N PRO A 12 -24.76 44.17 41.28
CA PRO A 12 -24.12 42.89 41.54
C PRO A 12 -22.83 42.78 40.72
N ALA A 13 -21.75 42.38 41.38
CA ALA A 13 -20.46 42.09 40.75
C ALA A 13 -20.59 40.87 39.81
N MET A 14 -20.38 41.12 38.52
CA MET A 14 -20.33 40.09 37.48
C MET A 14 -18.91 39.53 37.44
N THR A 15 -18.72 38.31 37.97
CA THR A 15 -17.46 37.58 37.92
C THR A 15 -17.16 37.12 36.48
N LEU A 16 -16.15 37.73 35.86
CA LEU A 16 -15.63 37.31 34.56
C LEU A 16 -14.71 36.09 34.77
N ALA A 17 -15.16 34.89 34.43
CA ALA A 17 -14.32 33.71 34.33
C ALA A 17 -13.53 33.76 33.01
N ALA A 18 -12.24 34.11 33.08
CA ALA A 18 -11.34 34.04 31.93
C ALA A 18 -10.93 32.58 31.69
N THR A 19 -11.54 31.91 30.72
CA THR A 19 -11.04 30.63 30.21
C THR A 19 -9.80 30.91 29.38
N ALA A 20 -8.62 30.58 29.92
CA ALA A 20 -7.37 30.57 29.17
C ALA A 20 -7.40 29.43 28.15
N THR A 21 -7.75 29.74 26.90
CA THR A 21 -7.60 28.82 25.78
C THR A 21 -6.11 28.70 25.48
N THR A 22 -5.48 27.61 25.91
CA THR A 22 -4.12 27.27 25.48
C THR A 22 -4.14 27.01 23.97
N LEU A 23 -3.67 27.98 23.20
CA LEU A 23 -3.37 27.81 21.79
C LEU A 23 -2.20 26.82 21.70
N VAL A 24 -2.50 25.55 21.41
CA VAL A 24 -1.47 24.60 21.00
C VAL A 24 -1.04 25.02 19.60
N VAL A 25 0.03 25.80 19.51
CA VAL A 25 0.73 26.03 18.25
C VAL A 25 1.34 24.68 17.88
N ALA A 26 0.68 23.96 16.98
CA ALA A 26 1.29 22.81 16.33
C ALA A 26 2.58 23.30 15.66
N ALA A 27 3.73 22.80 16.13
CA ALA A 27 5.01 23.06 15.50
C ALA A 27 4.89 22.67 14.02
N ALA A 28 5.15 23.64 13.13
CA ALA A 28 5.22 23.40 11.70
C ALA A 28 6.27 22.29 11.45
N PRO A 29 5.99 21.31 10.58
CA PRO A 29 6.97 20.27 10.28
C PRO A 29 8.22 20.92 9.68
N ALA A 30 9.37 20.56 10.24
CA ALA A 30 10.69 21.07 9.89
C ALA A 30 10.96 21.02 8.38
N ASP A 31 11.52 22.12 7.88
CA ASP A 31 11.86 22.49 6.51
C ASP A 31 12.10 21.34 5.53
N ALA A 32 11.05 21.01 4.76
CA ALA A 32 11.25 20.31 3.49
C ALA A 32 12.04 21.24 2.55
N ALA A 33 13.15 20.75 1.98
CA ALA A 33 13.97 21.55 1.06
C ALA A 33 13.10 22.06 -0.11
N VAL A 34 12.89 23.38 -0.15
CA VAL A 34 12.06 24.03 -1.18
C VAL A 34 12.93 24.33 -2.40
N ILE A 35 12.96 23.42 -3.36
CA ILE A 35 13.80 23.55 -4.58
C ILE A 35 12.93 23.95 -5.76
N SER A 36 13.34 24.99 -6.50
CA SER A 36 12.72 25.34 -7.78
C SER A 36 13.34 24.54 -8.93
N VAL A 37 12.52 23.81 -9.66
CA VAL A 37 12.91 23.02 -10.84
C VAL A 37 12.21 23.51 -12.10
N ARG A 38 12.71 23.14 -13.29
CA ARG A 38 12.03 23.41 -14.57
C ARG A 38 11.60 22.11 -15.23
N VAL A 39 10.38 22.11 -15.76
CA VAL A 39 9.85 20.98 -16.53
C VAL A 39 10.28 21.09 -18.01
N ASN A 40 10.68 19.96 -18.60
CA ASN A 40 10.97 19.84 -20.03
C ASN A 40 9.81 19.08 -20.72
N GLY A 41 9.01 19.80 -21.51
CA GLY A 41 7.77 19.30 -22.11
C GLY A 41 6.52 19.66 -21.31
N THR A 42 5.36 19.23 -21.81
CA THR A 42 4.08 19.35 -21.09
C THR A 42 3.95 18.20 -20.11
N LEU A 43 3.65 18.49 -18.84
CA LEU A 43 3.59 17.50 -17.77
C LEU A 43 2.28 17.61 -16.99
N ALA A 44 1.61 16.47 -16.78
CA ALA A 44 0.50 16.37 -15.84
C ALA A 44 1.03 16.26 -14.41
N ALA A 45 0.69 17.22 -13.56
CA ALA A 45 0.78 17.03 -12.12
C ALA A 45 -0.43 16.23 -11.64
N ARG A 46 -0.24 15.36 -10.65
CA ARG A 46 -1.24 14.37 -10.23
C ARG A 46 -1.34 14.27 -8.73
N ASN A 47 -2.47 13.79 -8.22
CA ASN A 47 -2.65 13.56 -6.78
C ASN A 47 -1.94 12.30 -6.26
N GLY A 48 -1.05 11.70 -7.05
CA GLY A 48 -0.19 10.58 -6.66
C GLY A 48 0.93 10.34 -7.67
N ALA A 49 1.86 9.46 -7.31
CA ALA A 49 3.12 9.21 -8.02
C ALA A 49 2.99 8.23 -9.20
N ALA A 50 1.98 8.39 -10.05
CA ALA A 50 1.74 7.56 -11.23
C ALA A 50 0.75 8.21 -12.21
N ASN A 51 0.70 7.76 -13.47
CA ASN A 51 -0.14 8.34 -14.52
C ASN A 51 -1.64 8.04 -14.41
N TRP A 52 -2.04 7.01 -13.65
CA TRP A 52 -3.44 6.67 -13.36
C TRP A 52 -4.05 7.53 -12.24
N PHE A 53 -3.24 8.29 -11.50
CA PHE A 53 -3.75 9.25 -10.53
C PHE A 53 -4.37 10.46 -11.22
N THR A 54 -5.42 11.02 -10.61
CA THR A 54 -6.14 12.17 -11.15
C THR A 54 -5.18 13.31 -11.41
N GLN A 55 -5.25 13.84 -12.64
CA GLN A 55 -4.50 15.04 -13.01
C GLN A 55 -5.07 16.24 -12.25
N THR A 56 -4.23 16.86 -11.43
CA THR A 56 -4.59 18.07 -10.67
C THR A 56 -4.44 19.31 -11.52
N ARG A 57 -3.42 19.34 -12.39
CA ARG A 57 -3.13 20.45 -13.31
C ARG A 57 -2.13 20.06 -14.38
N THR A 58 -2.07 20.88 -15.42
CA THR A 58 -1.05 20.80 -16.47
C THR A 58 0.07 21.81 -16.19
N ILE A 59 1.32 21.37 -16.31
CA ILE A 59 2.52 22.20 -16.23
C ILE A 59 3.07 22.37 -17.65
N LYS A 60 3.28 23.62 -18.06
CA LYS A 60 3.78 23.96 -19.40
C LYS A 60 5.28 23.72 -19.50
N ASN A 61 5.76 23.55 -20.73
CA ASN A 61 7.19 23.46 -21.00
C ASN A 61 7.96 24.67 -20.42
N LYS A 62 9.11 24.41 -19.82
CA LYS A 62 9.99 25.38 -19.12
C LYS A 62 9.39 26.05 -17.89
N GLN A 63 8.15 25.73 -17.50
CA GLN A 63 7.52 26.27 -16.31
C GLN A 63 8.31 25.86 -15.07
N LYS A 64 8.52 26.82 -14.16
CA LYS A 64 9.12 26.56 -12.86
C LYS A 64 8.11 25.91 -11.93
N VAL A 65 8.54 24.88 -11.20
CA VAL A 65 7.74 24.20 -10.18
C VAL A 65 8.57 24.09 -8.91
N THR A 66 7.96 24.40 -7.79
CA THR A 66 8.57 24.22 -6.48
C THR A 66 8.32 22.81 -5.99
N VAL A 67 9.38 22.06 -5.77
CA VAL A 67 9.37 20.69 -5.26
C VAL A 67 9.97 20.65 -3.85
N THR A 68 9.49 19.72 -3.05
CA THR A 68 9.79 19.61 -1.61
C THR A 68 10.58 18.36 -1.29
N CYS A 69 10.24 17.25 -1.93
CA CYS A 69 10.80 15.95 -1.64
C CYS A 69 10.50 14.96 -2.77
N LYS A 70 11.15 13.79 -2.74
CA LYS A 70 10.98 12.71 -3.72
C LYS A 70 10.30 11.49 -3.11
N VAL A 71 9.49 10.80 -3.92
CA VAL A 71 8.95 9.47 -3.63
C VAL A 71 9.28 8.52 -4.77
N SER A 72 9.20 7.22 -4.51
CA SER A 72 9.14 6.22 -5.56
C SER A 72 7.70 6.07 -6.06
N GLY A 73 7.54 5.82 -7.35
CA GLY A 73 6.25 5.67 -8.00
C GLY A 73 6.37 4.91 -9.31
N GLN A 74 5.44 5.12 -10.25
CA GLN A 74 5.47 4.47 -11.55
C GLN A 74 6.77 4.80 -12.31
N TYR A 75 7.40 3.78 -12.89
CA TYR A 75 8.54 3.95 -13.78
C TYR A 75 8.08 4.57 -15.10
N LEU A 76 8.49 5.81 -15.37
CA LEU A 76 8.10 6.55 -16.58
C LEU A 76 9.32 6.97 -17.39
N ARG A 77 9.19 6.89 -18.72
CA ARG A 77 10.11 7.53 -19.68
C ARG A 77 9.54 8.90 -20.05
N GLY A 78 10.23 9.95 -19.63
CA GLY A 78 9.91 11.33 -19.97
C GLY A 78 10.97 11.94 -20.87
N ASN A 79 10.86 13.25 -21.11
CA ASN A 79 11.74 13.97 -22.04
C ASN A 79 13.18 14.14 -21.51
N VAL A 80 13.42 13.92 -20.22
CA VAL A 80 14.75 14.07 -19.61
C VAL A 80 15.38 12.72 -19.30
N ARG A 81 14.62 11.79 -18.72
CA ARG A 81 15.13 10.45 -18.34
C ARG A 81 14.01 9.44 -18.18
N ARG A 82 14.42 8.20 -17.91
CA ARG A 82 13.53 7.13 -17.44
C ARG A 82 13.79 6.89 -15.95
N THR A 83 12.76 6.97 -15.11
CA THR A 83 12.90 6.86 -13.65
C THR A 83 11.56 6.54 -12.97
N ALA A 84 11.62 5.89 -11.81
CA ALA A 84 10.49 5.76 -10.87
C ALA A 84 10.41 6.92 -9.86
N GLN A 85 11.31 7.90 -9.92
CA GLN A 85 11.25 9.04 -9.03
C GLN A 85 10.10 9.98 -9.42
N TRP A 86 9.29 10.35 -8.43
CA TRP A 86 8.30 11.41 -8.51
C TRP A 86 8.59 12.46 -7.46
N ASP A 87 8.46 13.73 -7.82
CA ASP A 87 8.73 14.84 -6.93
C ASP A 87 7.40 15.41 -6.41
N ARG A 88 7.27 15.51 -5.09
CA ARG A 88 6.14 16.17 -4.45
C ARG A 88 6.34 17.68 -4.51
N THR A 89 5.36 18.39 -5.02
CA THR A 89 5.40 19.85 -5.12
C THR A 89 5.03 20.50 -3.79
N ALA A 90 5.31 21.81 -3.68
CA ALA A 90 4.93 22.60 -2.50
C ALA A 90 3.41 22.63 -2.25
N ILE A 91 2.60 22.45 -3.30
CA ILE A 91 1.13 22.41 -3.20
C ILE A 91 0.58 20.99 -2.99
N GLY A 92 1.46 20.00 -2.81
CA GLY A 92 1.10 18.63 -2.43
C GLY A 92 0.77 17.68 -3.58
N ASP A 93 0.77 18.14 -4.83
CA ASP A 93 0.68 17.26 -6.00
C ASP A 93 2.05 16.65 -6.37
N PHE A 94 2.05 15.68 -7.27
CA PHE A 94 3.22 14.93 -7.69
C PHE A 94 3.49 15.16 -9.18
N ILE A 95 4.76 15.32 -9.51
CA ILE A 95 5.24 15.42 -10.88
C ILE A 95 6.28 14.33 -11.14
N SER A 96 6.28 13.72 -12.32
CA SER A 96 7.29 12.71 -12.64
C SER A 96 8.66 13.36 -12.86
N HIS A 97 9.69 12.87 -12.16
CA HIS A 97 11.06 13.35 -12.32
C HIS A 97 11.63 13.04 -13.71
N ALA A 98 10.96 12.17 -14.46
CA ALA A 98 11.26 11.85 -15.85
C ALA A 98 11.22 13.08 -16.79
N TYR A 99 10.51 14.15 -16.39
CA TYR A 99 10.37 15.41 -17.11
C TYR A 99 11.06 16.60 -16.42
N VAL A 100 11.69 16.38 -15.27
CA VAL A 100 12.35 17.44 -14.50
C VAL A 100 13.77 17.64 -15.01
N SER A 101 14.12 18.88 -15.33
CA SER A 101 15.45 19.26 -15.81
C SER A 101 16.45 19.30 -14.66
N GLY A 102 17.68 18.80 -14.90
CA GLY A 102 18.72 18.73 -13.87
C GLY A 102 18.46 17.63 -12.83
N ASN A 103 19.33 17.47 -11.85
CA ASN A 103 19.19 16.44 -10.81
C ASN A 103 19.23 17.07 -9.41
N PRO A 104 18.19 17.84 -9.02
CA PRO A 104 18.12 18.45 -7.71
C PRO A 104 18.21 17.37 -6.62
N LYS A 105 19.05 17.61 -5.60
CA LYS A 105 19.14 16.73 -4.43
C LYS A 105 17.89 16.92 -3.57
N LEU A 106 16.84 16.16 -3.87
CA LEU A 106 15.62 16.16 -3.06
C LEU A 106 15.73 15.14 -1.92
N PRO A 107 15.33 15.52 -0.69
CA PRO A 107 15.13 14.55 0.39
C PRO A 107 13.96 13.63 0.03
N THR A 108 13.94 12.42 0.58
CA THR A 108 12.78 11.54 0.46
C THR A 108 11.61 12.16 1.22
N CYS A 109 10.40 12.10 0.67
CA CYS A 109 9.24 12.63 1.35
C CYS A 109 9.03 11.89 2.65
N VAL A 110 9.00 12.65 3.74
CA VAL A 110 8.37 12.22 4.97
C VAL A 110 6.87 12.27 4.70
N ILE A 111 6.37 11.28 3.95
CA ILE A 111 4.95 10.94 4.08
C ILE A 111 4.84 10.59 5.55
N ALA A 112 4.11 11.41 6.31
CA ALA A 112 3.85 11.08 7.72
C ALA A 112 3.51 9.59 7.72
N PRO A 113 4.28 8.75 8.43
CA PRO A 113 3.88 7.36 8.60
C PRO A 113 2.40 7.38 8.98
N PRO A 114 1.56 6.42 8.54
CA PRO A 114 0.34 6.17 9.30
C PRO A 114 0.74 6.21 10.78
N ALA A 115 0.01 7.00 11.57
CA ALA A 115 0.37 7.41 12.94
C ALA A 115 1.21 6.32 13.62
N PRO A 116 2.35 6.67 14.26
CA PRO A 116 3.36 5.70 14.65
C PRO A 116 2.68 4.47 15.23
N ALA A 117 2.88 3.31 14.59
CA ALA A 117 2.63 2.06 15.26
C ALA A 117 3.29 2.18 16.65
N PRO A 118 2.56 1.84 17.73
CA PRO A 118 3.03 2.08 19.09
C PRO A 118 4.48 1.64 19.19
N THR A 119 5.30 2.57 19.67
CA THR A 119 6.75 2.54 19.85
C THR A 119 7.36 1.16 19.67
N GLN A 120 8.30 1.01 18.72
CA GLN A 120 9.10 -0.21 18.55
C GLN A 120 9.58 -0.69 19.93
N ALA A 121 9.00 -1.79 20.39
CA ALA A 121 9.59 -2.61 21.43
C ALA A 121 10.97 -3.05 20.94
N PRO A 122 11.97 -3.17 21.84
CA PRO A 122 13.36 -3.38 21.45
C PRO A 122 13.49 -4.60 20.54
N ALA A 123 14.43 -4.48 19.59
CA ALA A 123 14.81 -5.52 18.65
C ALA A 123 14.68 -6.91 19.27
N VAL A 124 13.60 -7.62 18.92
CA VAL A 124 13.50 -9.03 19.20
C VAL A 124 14.52 -9.70 18.29
N VAL A 125 15.64 -10.05 18.93
CA VAL A 125 16.50 -11.16 18.58
C VAL A 125 15.77 -12.17 17.69
N ALA A 126 16.36 -12.45 16.54
CA ALA A 126 15.86 -13.38 15.53
C ALA A 126 15.30 -14.65 16.18
N ALA A 127 13.97 -14.73 16.26
CA ALA A 127 13.25 -15.97 16.50
C ALA A 127 13.13 -16.70 15.15
N PRO A 128 13.15 -18.04 15.13
CA PRO A 128 13.15 -18.82 13.89
C PRO A 128 11.91 -18.50 13.05
N VAL A 129 12.09 -18.56 11.73
CA VAL A 129 11.18 -18.24 10.61
C VAL A 129 9.83 -19.03 10.57
N SER A 130 9.27 -19.40 11.71
CA SER A 130 7.98 -20.08 11.78
C SER A 130 6.86 -19.16 12.25
N ALA A 131 5.87 -19.00 11.36
CA ALA A 131 4.51 -18.49 11.56
C ALA A 131 4.31 -16.97 11.49
N VAL A 132 3.75 -16.52 10.35
CA VAL A 132 2.56 -15.65 10.46
C VAL A 132 1.52 -16.50 11.19
N PRO A 133 1.02 -16.09 12.37
CA PRO A 133 -0.02 -16.86 13.05
C PRO A 133 -1.21 -17.10 12.11
N ALA A 134 -1.73 -18.32 12.09
CA ALA A 134 -3.13 -18.52 11.73
C ALA A 134 -3.94 -17.91 12.87
N GLY A 135 -4.20 -16.61 12.78
CA GLY A 135 -4.95 -15.91 13.82
C GLY A 135 -6.44 -16.19 13.64
N PRO A 136 -7.18 -16.62 14.68
CA PRO A 136 -8.63 -16.67 14.62
C PRO A 136 -9.15 -15.25 14.38
N THR A 137 -10.21 -15.17 13.56
CA THR A 137 -11.06 -14.00 13.30
C THR A 137 -10.79 -12.76 14.17
N GLY A 138 -10.22 -11.72 13.57
CA GLY A 138 -10.46 -10.33 13.97
C GLY A 138 -9.47 -9.67 14.95
N THR A 139 -8.44 -10.37 15.45
CA THR A 139 -7.54 -9.77 16.47
C THR A 139 -6.29 -9.10 15.92
N MET A 140 -5.84 -9.44 14.71
CA MET A 140 -4.68 -8.79 14.09
C MET A 140 -5.04 -7.47 13.41
N THR A 141 -4.28 -6.42 13.75
CA THR A 141 -4.32 -5.16 12.99
C THR A 141 -3.69 -5.35 11.60
N ASN A 142 -3.95 -4.41 10.69
CA ASN A 142 -3.36 -4.43 9.35
C ASN A 142 -1.82 -4.38 9.40
N GLU A 143 -1.28 -3.63 10.35
CA GLU A 143 0.15 -3.48 10.60
C GLU A 143 0.76 -4.78 11.12
N GLN A 144 0.09 -5.47 12.05
CA GLN A 144 0.53 -6.77 12.55
C GLN A 144 0.55 -7.83 11.46
N PHE A 145 -0.48 -7.85 10.60
CA PHE A 145 -0.52 -8.75 9.45
C PHE A 145 0.65 -8.51 8.49
N LEU A 146 0.93 -7.24 8.16
CA LEU A 146 2.06 -6.89 7.30
C LEU A 146 3.39 -7.28 7.94
N ALA A 147 3.62 -6.90 9.19
CA ALA A 147 4.85 -7.21 9.92
C ALA A 147 5.14 -8.71 9.94
N ALA A 148 4.10 -9.53 10.18
CA ALA A 148 4.24 -10.98 10.16
C ALA A 148 4.50 -11.54 8.75
N SER A 149 3.92 -10.93 7.70
CA SER A 149 3.99 -11.43 6.31
C SER A 149 5.29 -11.09 5.59
N ILE A 150 5.95 -9.98 5.95
CA ILE A 150 7.14 -9.47 5.27
C ILE A 150 8.27 -10.52 5.17
N PRO A 151 8.68 -11.23 6.24
CA PRO A 151 9.77 -12.19 6.15
C PRO A 151 9.50 -13.32 5.14
N ALA A 152 8.27 -13.84 5.12
CA ALA A 152 7.88 -14.90 4.20
C ALA A 152 7.80 -14.39 2.74
N ALA A 153 7.28 -13.18 2.54
CA ALA A 153 7.23 -12.55 1.21
C ALA A 153 8.63 -12.27 0.66
N GLN A 154 9.56 -11.77 1.48
CA GLN A 154 10.95 -11.54 1.09
C GLN A 154 11.70 -12.85 0.81
N GLN A 155 11.42 -13.91 1.58
CA GLN A 155 11.96 -15.23 1.27
C GLN A 155 11.45 -15.73 -0.09
N SER A 156 10.14 -15.60 -0.34
CA SER A 156 9.55 -15.93 -1.64
C SER A 156 10.18 -15.13 -2.77
N GLN A 157 10.47 -13.83 -2.59
CA GLN A 157 11.19 -13.03 -3.58
C GLN A 157 12.61 -13.57 -3.86
N ARG A 158 13.35 -13.99 -2.83
CA ARG A 158 14.69 -14.61 -3.03
C ARG A 158 14.60 -15.87 -3.87
N ASP A 159 13.63 -16.73 -3.58
CA ASP A 159 13.51 -18.05 -4.21
C ASP A 159 12.93 -17.97 -5.62
N THR A 160 12.05 -16.98 -5.87
CA THR A 160 11.22 -16.96 -7.06
C THR A 160 11.44 -15.75 -7.96
N ARG A 161 11.97 -14.65 -7.42
CA ARG A 161 12.04 -13.32 -8.06
C ARG A 161 10.69 -12.61 -8.23
N VAL A 162 9.60 -13.12 -7.65
CA VAL A 162 8.34 -12.38 -7.52
C VAL A 162 8.56 -11.21 -6.55
N PRO A 163 8.25 -9.95 -6.91
CA PRO A 163 8.43 -8.82 -6.01
C PRO A 163 7.71 -9.00 -4.66
N THR A 164 8.36 -8.59 -3.57
CA THR A 164 7.79 -8.65 -2.22
C THR A 164 6.53 -7.80 -2.13
N SER A 165 6.54 -6.61 -2.74
CA SER A 165 5.40 -5.69 -2.79
C SER A 165 4.18 -6.31 -3.47
N VAL A 166 4.38 -7.03 -4.58
CA VAL A 166 3.32 -7.79 -5.28
C VAL A 166 2.76 -8.88 -4.36
N THR A 167 3.64 -9.69 -3.77
CA THR A 167 3.24 -10.80 -2.88
C THR A 167 2.43 -10.29 -1.69
N LEU A 168 2.87 -9.21 -1.04
CA LEU A 168 2.15 -8.60 0.09
C LEU A 168 0.81 -8.01 -0.34
N ALA A 169 0.74 -7.32 -1.48
CA ALA A 169 -0.51 -6.74 -1.96
C ALA A 169 -1.53 -7.84 -2.31
N GLN A 170 -1.10 -8.93 -2.95
CA GLN A 170 -1.95 -10.09 -3.21
C GLN A 170 -2.40 -10.73 -1.90
N ALA A 171 -1.49 -11.01 -0.96
CA ALA A 171 -1.86 -11.53 0.35
C ALA A 171 -2.91 -10.64 1.04
N ILE A 172 -2.75 -9.31 1.03
CA ILE A 172 -3.74 -8.38 1.59
C ILE A 172 -5.11 -8.53 0.91
N LEU A 173 -5.16 -8.48 -0.41
CA LEU A 173 -6.42 -8.49 -1.16
C LEU A 173 -7.13 -9.84 -1.04
N GLU A 174 -6.42 -10.94 -1.32
CA GLU A 174 -6.98 -12.28 -1.44
C GLU A 174 -7.45 -12.83 -0.07
N SER A 175 -6.75 -12.47 1.00
CA SER A 175 -7.11 -12.93 2.35
C SER A 175 -7.94 -11.92 3.15
N GLY A 176 -8.18 -10.72 2.62
CA GLY A 176 -8.80 -9.63 3.36
C GLY A 176 -8.01 -9.28 4.63
N TRP A 177 -6.68 -9.17 4.53
CA TRP A 177 -5.74 -9.00 5.66
C TRP A 177 -5.67 -10.19 6.63
N GLY A 178 -5.71 -11.41 6.10
CA GLY A 178 -5.66 -12.65 6.89
C GLY A 178 -6.96 -12.95 7.63
N ARG A 179 -8.07 -12.30 7.26
CA ARG A 179 -9.36 -12.42 7.93
C ARG A 179 -10.33 -13.36 7.23
N SER A 180 -10.03 -13.80 6.00
CA SER A 180 -10.85 -14.78 5.29
C SER A 180 -10.79 -16.14 5.99
N SER A 181 -11.87 -16.91 5.92
CA SER A 181 -11.92 -18.26 6.51
C SER A 181 -10.83 -19.18 5.99
N LEU A 182 -10.41 -19.02 4.73
CA LEU A 182 -9.27 -19.75 4.14
C LEU A 182 -7.95 -19.42 4.82
N SER A 183 -7.67 -18.12 5.00
CA SER A 183 -6.42 -17.69 5.65
C SER A 183 -6.41 -17.98 7.15
N ALA A 184 -7.54 -17.79 7.83
CA ALA A 184 -7.67 -17.99 9.27
C ALA A 184 -7.60 -19.46 9.68
N ASN A 185 -8.29 -20.35 8.94
CA ASN A 185 -8.36 -21.76 9.32
C ASN A 185 -7.21 -22.57 8.70
N ASP A 186 -6.86 -22.28 7.44
CA ASP A 186 -6.02 -23.15 6.62
C ASP A 186 -4.69 -22.52 6.21
N ARG A 187 -4.40 -21.29 6.69
CA ARG A 187 -3.20 -20.51 6.34
C ARG A 187 -3.07 -20.28 4.82
N ASN A 188 -4.19 -20.30 4.09
CA ASN A 188 -4.21 -20.07 2.65
C ASN A 188 -4.49 -18.58 2.35
N PHE A 189 -3.43 -17.80 2.20
CA PHE A 189 -3.53 -16.35 2.02
C PHE A 189 -3.83 -15.91 0.58
N PHE A 190 -3.74 -16.83 -0.39
CA PHE A 190 -3.82 -16.52 -1.82
C PHE A 190 -4.97 -17.25 -2.54
N GLY A 191 -5.81 -17.98 -1.80
CA GLY A 191 -6.93 -18.74 -2.37
C GLY A 191 -6.50 -19.88 -3.29
N MET A 192 -5.31 -20.46 -3.05
CA MET A 192 -4.77 -21.53 -3.90
C MET A 192 -5.67 -22.76 -3.88
N LYS A 193 -6.17 -23.17 -5.04
CA LYS A 193 -7.03 -24.34 -5.21
C LYS A 193 -6.22 -25.64 -5.22
N CYS A 194 -6.85 -26.72 -4.76
CA CYS A 194 -6.39 -28.07 -5.08
C CYS A 194 -6.82 -28.42 -6.50
N PHE A 195 -5.98 -29.19 -7.21
CA PHE A 195 -6.33 -29.72 -8.53
C PHE A 195 -6.51 -31.22 -8.41
N ASN A 196 -7.65 -31.75 -8.86
CA ASN A 196 -8.00 -33.16 -8.73
C ASN A 196 -7.85 -33.68 -7.28
N ASN A 197 -8.23 -32.86 -6.30
CA ASN A 197 -8.06 -33.12 -4.86
C ASN A 197 -6.60 -33.38 -4.41
N SER A 198 -5.61 -32.96 -5.20
CA SER A 198 -4.20 -33.00 -4.84
C SER A 198 -3.70 -31.62 -4.41
N PRO A 199 -3.02 -31.51 -3.25
CA PRO A 199 -2.53 -30.24 -2.72
C PRO A 199 -1.23 -29.76 -3.40
N GLY A 200 -0.46 -30.66 -4.01
CA GLY A 200 0.90 -30.38 -4.49
C GLY A 200 1.95 -30.45 -3.36
N SER A 201 3.20 -30.09 -3.67
CA SER A 201 4.36 -30.33 -2.80
C SER A 201 4.53 -29.37 -1.62
N TYR A 202 3.85 -28.22 -1.64
CA TYR A 202 4.00 -27.16 -0.63
C TYR A 202 2.84 -27.07 0.35
N ALA A 203 1.71 -27.71 0.02
CA ALA A 203 0.51 -27.70 0.84
C ALA A 203 0.41 -28.98 1.69
N ALA A 204 -0.21 -28.87 2.86
CA ALA A 204 -0.39 -29.95 3.82
C ALA A 204 -1.63 -30.82 3.50
N GLY A 205 -2.58 -30.28 2.73
CA GLY A 205 -3.81 -30.99 2.40
C GLY A 205 -4.78 -30.14 1.60
N CYS A 206 -6.01 -30.63 1.49
CA CYS A 206 -7.11 -29.94 0.83
C CYS A 206 -8.31 -29.82 1.75
N HIS A 207 -9.04 -28.72 1.65
CA HIS A 207 -10.27 -28.48 2.40
C HIS A 207 -11.32 -27.88 1.47
N ALA A 208 -12.54 -28.42 1.53
CA ALA A 208 -13.66 -27.98 0.72
C ALA A 208 -14.36 -26.77 1.36
N TYR A 209 -14.60 -25.74 0.56
CA TYR A 209 -15.38 -24.57 0.96
C TYR A 209 -16.53 -24.36 -0.02
N SER A 210 -17.69 -23.97 0.51
CA SER A 210 -18.76 -23.40 -0.32
C SER A 210 -18.32 -22.04 -0.83
N THR A 211 -18.34 -21.86 -2.14
CA THR A 211 -18.00 -20.62 -2.83
C THR A 211 -19.15 -20.20 -3.72
N GLN A 212 -19.22 -18.92 -4.08
CA GLN A 212 -20.14 -18.48 -5.12
C GLN A 212 -19.41 -18.33 -6.45
N GLU A 213 -19.99 -18.91 -7.50
CA GLU A 213 -19.59 -18.65 -8.87
C GLU A 213 -20.69 -17.84 -9.55
N CYS A 214 -20.30 -16.70 -10.10
CA CYS A 214 -21.18 -15.81 -10.83
C CYS A 214 -20.87 -15.87 -12.33
N THR A 215 -21.90 -16.02 -13.14
CA THR A 215 -21.80 -15.87 -14.60
C THR A 215 -21.52 -14.41 -14.96
N ALA A 216 -21.06 -14.16 -16.19
CA ALA A 216 -20.88 -12.79 -16.70
C ALA A 216 -22.17 -11.96 -16.71
N ALA A 217 -23.34 -12.61 -16.68
CA ALA A 217 -24.66 -11.97 -16.56
C ALA A 217 -25.07 -11.65 -15.11
N GLY A 218 -24.20 -11.93 -14.12
CA GLY A 218 -24.43 -11.62 -12.71
C GLY A 218 -25.24 -12.67 -11.94
N VAL A 219 -25.62 -13.79 -12.57
CA VAL A 219 -26.29 -14.91 -11.88
C VAL A 219 -25.26 -15.69 -11.08
N CYS A 220 -25.39 -15.71 -9.76
CA CYS A 220 -24.50 -16.40 -8.84
C CYS A 220 -25.13 -17.71 -8.34
N SER A 221 -24.31 -18.76 -8.26
CA SER A 221 -24.69 -20.07 -7.73
C SER A 221 -23.67 -20.54 -6.70
N THR A 222 -24.12 -21.29 -5.69
CA THR A 222 -23.21 -21.90 -4.72
C THR A 222 -22.59 -23.14 -5.35
N THR A 223 -21.27 -23.20 -5.35
CA THR A 223 -20.48 -24.36 -5.76
C THR A 223 -19.54 -24.74 -4.62
N VAL A 224 -18.98 -25.95 -4.68
CA VAL A 224 -17.94 -26.39 -3.74
C VAL A 224 -16.61 -26.36 -4.47
N ALA A 225 -15.65 -25.64 -3.92
CA ALA A 225 -14.27 -25.64 -4.39
C ALA A 225 -13.34 -26.18 -3.31
N THR A 226 -12.34 -26.97 -3.71
CA THR A 226 -11.31 -27.47 -2.81
C THR A 226 -10.08 -26.55 -2.85
N PHE A 227 -9.64 -26.14 -1.68
CA PHE A 227 -8.51 -25.24 -1.49
C PHE A 227 -7.39 -25.95 -0.74
N ARG A 228 -6.16 -25.53 -1.02
CA ARG A 228 -4.97 -26.01 -0.32
C ARG A 228 -5.01 -25.55 1.14
N THR A 229 -4.56 -26.41 2.04
CA THR A 229 -4.27 -26.07 3.43
C THR A 229 -2.77 -26.08 3.66
N TYR A 230 -2.27 -25.29 4.60
CA TYR A 230 -0.84 -25.18 4.87
C TYR A 230 -0.51 -25.37 6.33
N ALA A 231 0.57 -26.11 6.59
CA ALA A 231 1.11 -26.26 7.93
C ALA A 231 1.64 -24.93 8.49
N THR A 232 2.22 -24.10 7.63
CA THR A 232 2.72 -22.77 7.98
C THR A 232 2.33 -21.74 6.94
N SER A 233 2.24 -20.48 7.36
CA SER A 233 1.97 -19.38 6.44
C SER A 233 3.11 -19.19 5.44
N ALA A 234 4.36 -19.40 5.86
CA ALA A 234 5.51 -19.37 4.95
C ALA A 234 5.36 -20.38 3.79
N ALA A 235 4.78 -21.55 4.05
CA ALA A 235 4.49 -22.53 2.99
C ALA A 235 3.48 -21.98 1.97
N SER A 236 2.44 -21.26 2.40
CA SER A 236 1.49 -20.61 1.49
C SER A 236 2.14 -19.54 0.60
N PHE A 237 3.03 -18.71 1.17
CA PHE A 237 3.78 -17.70 0.41
C PHE A 237 4.78 -18.32 -0.58
N THR A 238 5.41 -19.43 -0.20
CA THR A 238 6.31 -20.19 -1.07
C THR A 238 5.54 -20.81 -2.22
N ASP A 239 4.42 -21.47 -1.93
CA ASP A 239 3.57 -22.11 -2.93
C ASP A 239 3.02 -21.11 -3.95
N HIS A 240 2.54 -19.96 -3.47
CA HIS A 240 2.11 -18.86 -4.33
C HIS A 240 3.24 -18.38 -5.26
N GLY A 241 4.42 -18.09 -4.71
CA GLY A 241 5.56 -17.65 -5.51
C GLY A 241 5.99 -18.68 -6.55
N MET A 242 6.00 -19.96 -6.17
CA MET A 242 6.34 -21.07 -7.07
C MET A 242 5.27 -21.28 -8.15
N ALA A 243 3.99 -21.08 -7.84
CA ALA A 243 2.92 -21.09 -8.82
C ALA A 243 3.11 -19.99 -9.87
N LEU A 244 3.41 -18.75 -9.43
CA LEU A 244 3.72 -17.66 -10.35
C LEU A 244 4.95 -17.98 -11.22
N LYS A 245 6.03 -18.50 -10.62
CA LYS A 245 7.28 -18.83 -11.31
C LYS A 245 7.13 -19.95 -12.34
N ASN A 246 6.40 -21.01 -12.01
CA ASN A 246 6.43 -22.25 -12.79
C ASN A 246 5.29 -22.34 -13.83
N LEU A 247 4.18 -21.63 -13.63
CA LEU A 247 3.07 -21.66 -14.58
C LEU A 247 3.39 -20.78 -15.79
N SER A 248 3.48 -21.39 -16.98
CA SER A 248 3.88 -20.72 -18.23
C SER A 248 3.07 -19.47 -18.57
N ARG A 249 1.79 -19.43 -18.17
CA ARG A 249 0.91 -18.25 -18.34
C ARG A 249 1.44 -16.96 -17.68
N TYR A 250 2.31 -17.07 -16.68
CA TYR A 250 2.88 -15.94 -15.95
C TYR A 250 4.34 -15.64 -16.34
N ALA A 251 4.92 -16.40 -17.28
CA ALA A 251 6.34 -16.25 -17.65
C ALA A 251 6.70 -14.82 -18.08
N ALA A 252 5.79 -14.12 -18.77
CA ALA A 252 6.01 -12.74 -19.20
C ALA A 252 6.24 -11.76 -18.03
N ALA A 253 5.67 -12.01 -16.85
CA ALA A 253 5.85 -11.17 -15.68
C ALA A 253 7.31 -11.14 -15.20
N PHE A 254 8.07 -12.22 -15.41
CA PHE A 254 9.46 -12.32 -14.98
C PHE A 254 10.44 -11.46 -15.81
N ASN A 255 9.97 -10.82 -16.88
CA ASN A 255 10.73 -9.74 -17.54
C ASN A 255 10.71 -8.42 -16.73
N TYR A 256 9.90 -8.36 -15.67
CA TYR A 256 9.60 -7.15 -14.91
C TYR A 256 9.80 -7.34 -13.39
N THR A 257 10.72 -8.21 -12.98
CA THR A 257 11.01 -8.50 -11.56
C THR A 257 11.47 -7.26 -10.76
N THR A 258 11.94 -6.21 -11.43
CA THR A 258 12.29 -4.91 -10.84
C THR A 258 11.23 -3.82 -11.06
N ASP A 259 10.09 -4.16 -11.68
CA ASP A 259 8.94 -3.28 -11.89
C ASP A 259 7.67 -3.98 -11.38
N PRO A 260 7.38 -3.89 -10.07
CA PRO A 260 6.25 -4.56 -9.44
C PRO A 260 4.90 -4.28 -10.09
N ASN A 261 4.72 -3.08 -10.66
CA ASN A 261 3.48 -2.67 -11.29
C ASN A 261 3.29 -3.38 -12.64
N GLN A 262 4.34 -3.44 -13.46
CA GLN A 262 4.29 -4.18 -14.70
C GLN A 262 4.25 -5.69 -14.45
N PHE A 263 4.95 -6.19 -13.41
CA PHE A 263 4.88 -7.57 -12.99
C PHE A 263 3.44 -8.02 -12.72
N ILE A 264 2.70 -7.29 -11.88
CA ILE A 264 1.31 -7.64 -11.56
C ILE A 264 0.35 -7.41 -12.74
N ALA A 265 0.68 -6.50 -13.67
CA ALA A 265 -0.07 -6.35 -14.91
C ALA A 265 0.06 -7.60 -15.82
N GLU A 266 1.27 -8.16 -15.97
CA GLU A 266 1.48 -9.39 -16.74
C GLU A 266 0.89 -10.63 -16.03
N VAL A 267 0.95 -10.69 -14.70
CA VAL A 267 0.26 -11.76 -13.93
C VAL A 267 -1.26 -11.69 -14.16
N HIS A 268 -1.85 -10.49 -14.12
CA HIS A 268 -3.27 -10.29 -14.41
C HIS A 268 -3.61 -10.70 -15.84
N LYS A 269 -2.82 -10.26 -16.83
CA LYS A 269 -2.96 -10.64 -18.24
C LYS A 269 -2.83 -12.15 -18.46
N GLY A 270 -2.02 -12.83 -17.64
CA GLY A 270 -1.92 -14.29 -17.58
C GLY A 270 -3.16 -14.99 -17.00
N GLY A 271 -4.19 -14.25 -16.60
CA GLY A 271 -5.47 -14.78 -16.14
C GLY A 271 -5.46 -15.18 -14.66
N TYR A 272 -4.70 -14.49 -13.81
CA TYR A 272 -4.74 -14.71 -12.35
C TYR A 272 -6.11 -14.35 -11.75
N ALA A 273 -6.71 -13.25 -12.21
CA ALA A 273 -8.03 -12.79 -11.79
C ALA A 273 -8.85 -12.37 -13.01
N THR A 274 -10.17 -12.46 -12.90
CA THR A 274 -11.13 -12.00 -13.93
C THR A 274 -11.60 -10.57 -13.70
N ASP A 275 -11.34 -10.01 -12.53
CA ASP A 275 -11.70 -8.63 -12.18
C ASP A 275 -10.89 -7.63 -13.03
N PRO A 276 -11.55 -6.81 -13.88
CA PRO A 276 -10.85 -5.85 -14.74
C PRO A 276 -10.05 -4.81 -13.95
N LEU A 277 -10.36 -4.58 -12.68
CA LEU A 277 -9.67 -3.64 -11.80
C LEU A 277 -8.57 -4.29 -10.96
N TYR A 278 -8.26 -5.57 -11.16
CA TYR A 278 -7.31 -6.32 -10.32
C TYR A 278 -5.96 -5.60 -10.21
N THR A 279 -5.28 -5.34 -11.33
CA THR A 279 -4.00 -4.61 -11.36
C THR A 279 -4.09 -3.28 -10.60
N THR A 280 -5.14 -2.49 -10.83
CA THR A 280 -5.34 -1.20 -10.17
C THR A 280 -5.51 -1.35 -8.66
N LYS A 281 -6.28 -2.35 -8.19
CA LYS A 281 -6.45 -2.63 -6.76
C LYS A 281 -5.12 -2.97 -6.09
N LEU A 282 -4.32 -3.82 -6.72
CA LEU A 282 -3.03 -4.27 -6.18
C LEU A 282 -2.02 -3.11 -6.12
N VAL A 283 -1.93 -2.33 -7.19
CA VAL A 283 -1.07 -1.15 -7.25
C VAL A 283 -1.48 -0.08 -6.23
N ASN A 284 -2.79 0.09 -6.00
CA ASN A 284 -3.30 0.97 -4.95
C ASN A 284 -2.90 0.48 -3.55
N LEU A 285 -2.96 -0.83 -3.28
CA LEU A 285 -2.49 -1.40 -2.02
C LEU A 285 -0.98 -1.21 -1.84
N MET A 286 -0.18 -1.52 -2.86
CA MET A 286 1.28 -1.30 -2.84
C MET A 286 1.63 0.15 -2.53
N THR A 287 0.91 1.09 -3.13
CA THR A 287 1.13 2.53 -2.92
C THR A 287 0.65 2.97 -1.53
N LYS A 288 -0.59 2.64 -1.15
CA LYS A 288 -1.22 3.07 0.09
C LYS A 288 -0.43 2.65 1.33
N TYR A 289 0.15 1.44 1.30
CA TYR A 289 0.91 0.89 2.43
C TYR A 289 2.43 0.94 2.21
N ASN A 290 2.89 1.68 1.18
CA ASN A 290 4.29 1.81 0.82
C ASN A 290 5.03 0.45 0.75
N LEU A 291 4.42 -0.55 0.13
CA LEU A 291 4.93 -1.93 0.13
C LEU A 291 6.21 -2.07 -0.70
N TYR A 292 6.45 -1.16 -1.65
CA TYR A 292 7.67 -1.14 -2.47
C TYR A 292 8.95 -1.04 -1.64
N GLN A 293 8.88 -0.50 -0.42
CA GLN A 293 10.04 -0.40 0.48
C GLN A 293 10.59 -1.76 0.94
N TYR A 294 9.80 -2.83 0.79
CA TYR A 294 10.17 -4.18 1.19
C TYR A 294 10.76 -5.01 0.05
N ASP A 295 10.73 -4.50 -1.18
CA ASP A 295 11.34 -5.17 -2.34
C ASP A 295 12.86 -5.25 -2.18
N LEU A 296 13.39 -6.44 -2.44
CA LEU A 296 14.83 -6.69 -2.42
C LEU A 296 15.45 -6.27 -3.76
N ALA A 297 16.62 -5.61 -3.70
CA ALA A 297 17.46 -5.37 -4.87
C ALA A 297 18.29 -6.64 -5.16
N LEU A 298 17.82 -7.44 -6.12
CA LEU A 298 18.24 -8.82 -6.35
C LEU A 298 18.68 -9.07 -7.79
#